data_AF-R7M052-F1
#
_entry.id   AF-R7M052-F1
#
_cell.length_a   1.000
_cell.length_b   1.000
_cell.length_c   1.000
_cell.angle_alpha   90.00
_cell.angle_beta   90.00
_cell.angle_gamma   90.00
#
_symmetry.space_group_name_H-M   'P 1'
#
loop_
_entity.id
_entity.type
_entity.pdbx_description
1 polymer ?
#
loop_
_entity_poly.entity_id
_entity_poly.type
_entity_poly.pdbx_seq_one_letter_code
_entity_poly.pdbx_strand_id
1 'polypeptide(L)'
;MDSIPSCENQEDLVSMGAHAARKAGEIAFNARRVVATEILAACQAIDLREGEGFKLGAGTQAAYDAVRKSNDFIAYDKDIEMFKELEKITNLVQEGGILDAVEDKVDLKFF
;
A
#
# COMPACT_ATOMS: atom_id res chain seq x y z
N MET A 1 -6.89 23.94 -13.85
CA MET A 1 -7.49 23.85 -15.19
C MET A 1 -6.63 24.75 -16.04
N ASP A 2 -5.67 24.16 -16.75
CA ASP A 2 -4.79 24.87 -17.66
C ASP A 2 -5.21 24.47 -19.08
N SER A 3 -5.63 25.45 -19.89
CA SER A 3 -5.83 25.30 -21.33
C SER A 3 -4.92 26.31 -21.99
N ILE A 4 -4.02 25.85 -22.87
CA ILE A 4 -3.15 26.73 -23.67
C ILE A 4 -3.65 26.62 -25.10
N PRO A 5 -4.11 27.72 -25.72
CA PRO A 5 -4.66 27.69 -27.06
C PRO A 5 -3.57 27.32 -28.10
N SER A 6 -3.88 26.39 -28.98
CA SER A 6 -3.07 26.02 -30.15
C SER A 6 -3.79 26.34 -31.46
N CYS A 7 -3.04 26.32 -32.57
CA CYS A 7 -3.56 26.44 -33.94
C CYS A 7 -4.44 27.68 -34.19
N GLU A 8 -3.87 28.89 -34.02
CA GLU A 8 -4.60 30.17 -34.22
C GLU A 8 -5.98 30.20 -33.52
N ASN A 9 -6.04 29.67 -32.29
CA ASN A 9 -7.27 29.65 -31.47
C ASN A 9 -8.36 28.67 -31.97
N GLN A 10 -8.04 27.69 -32.84
CA GLN A 10 -8.97 26.61 -33.18
C GLN A 10 -9.10 25.56 -32.07
N GLU A 11 -8.05 25.37 -31.28
CA GLU A 11 -8.03 24.47 -30.12
C GLU A 11 -7.87 25.30 -28.85
N ASP A 12 -8.82 26.18 -28.58
CA ASP A 12 -8.81 27.09 -27.42
C ASP A 12 -9.16 26.38 -26.10
N LEU A 13 -9.77 25.18 -26.19
CA LEU A 13 -10.17 24.34 -25.07
C LEU A 13 -9.57 22.93 -25.18
N VAL A 14 -8.50 22.68 -24.45
CA VAL A 14 -7.86 21.36 -24.34
C VAL A 14 -7.94 20.82 -22.91
N SER A 15 -8.11 19.50 -22.77
CA SER A 15 -8.37 18.86 -21.48
C SER A 15 -7.12 18.65 -20.61
N MET A 16 -5.92 18.71 -21.20
CA MET A 16 -4.67 18.27 -20.58
C MET A 16 -4.76 16.87 -19.94
N GLY A 17 -5.64 16.01 -20.47
CA GLY A 17 -6.02 14.73 -19.85
C GLY A 17 -4.85 13.76 -19.68
N ALA A 18 -3.88 13.78 -20.60
CA ALA A 18 -2.68 12.94 -20.49
C ALA A 18 -1.83 13.29 -19.26
N HIS A 19 -1.68 14.59 -18.94
CA HIS A 19 -0.97 15.03 -17.74
C HIS A 19 -1.74 14.65 -16.47
N ALA A 20 -3.07 14.81 -16.48
CA ALA A 20 -3.91 14.41 -15.37
C ALA A 20 -3.81 12.89 -15.09
N ALA A 21 -3.87 12.06 -16.14
CA ALA A 21 -3.75 10.60 -16.02
C ALA A 21 -2.38 10.18 -15.46
N ARG A 22 -1.28 10.78 -15.96
CA ARG A 22 0.07 10.49 -15.46
C ARG A 22 0.23 10.87 -13.98
N LYS A 23 -0.24 12.06 -13.61
CA LYS A 23 -0.19 12.53 -12.22
C LYS A 23 -1.03 11.63 -11.29
N ALA A 24 -2.22 11.21 -11.73
CA ALA A 24 -3.05 10.29 -10.96
C ALA A 24 -2.35 8.94 -10.73
N GLY A 25 -1.67 8.40 -11.75
CA GLY A 25 -0.87 7.19 -11.63
C GLY A 25 0.29 7.33 -10.63
N GLU A 26 1.02 8.45 -10.67
CA GLU A 26 2.10 8.74 -9.70
C GLU A 26 1.56 8.87 -8.27
N ILE A 27 0.41 9.53 -8.08
CA ILE A 27 -0.24 9.66 -6.77
C ILE A 27 -0.66 8.28 -6.25
N ALA A 28 -1.29 7.45 -7.07
CA ALA A 28 -1.70 6.10 -6.68
C ALA A 28 -0.50 5.23 -6.28
N PHE A 29 0.61 5.33 -7.03
CA PHE A 29 1.86 4.65 -6.69
C PHE A 29 2.41 5.10 -5.34
N ASN A 30 2.45 6.41 -5.09
CA ASN A 30 2.94 6.95 -3.82
C ASN A 30 2.03 6.57 -2.64
N ALA A 31 0.71 6.63 -2.83
CA ALA A 31 -0.27 6.24 -1.81
C ALA A 31 -0.09 4.77 -1.39
N ARG A 32 0.22 3.88 -2.34
CA ARG A 32 0.52 2.47 -2.04
C ARG A 32 1.69 2.32 -1.07
N ARG A 33 2.76 3.10 -1.26
CA ARG A 33 3.95 3.06 -0.39
C ARG A 33 3.62 3.56 1.03
N VAL A 34 2.76 4.57 1.15
CA VAL A 34 2.28 5.06 2.45
C VAL A 34 1.51 3.97 3.18
N VAL A 35 0.54 3.34 2.51
CA VAL A 35 -0.26 2.25 3.09
C VAL A 35 0.62 1.05 3.46
N ALA A 36 1.58 0.66 2.60
CA ALA A 36 2.52 -0.41 2.91
C ALA A 36 3.37 -0.12 4.16
N THR A 37 3.82 1.13 4.31
CA THR A 37 4.57 1.56 5.50
C THR A 37 3.72 1.46 6.77
N GLU A 38 2.46 1.89 6.71
CA GLU A 38 1.51 1.78 7.82
C GLU A 38 1.25 0.32 8.20
N ILE A 39 1.06 -0.56 7.22
CA ILE A 39 0.86 -2.01 7.44
C ILE A 39 2.06 -2.62 8.14
N LEU A 40 3.28 -2.29 7.70
CA LEU A 40 4.50 -2.78 8.34
C LEU A 40 4.58 -2.31 9.79
N ALA A 41 4.34 -1.02 10.04
CA ALA A 41 4.34 -0.46 11.38
C ALA A 41 3.29 -1.11 12.29
N ALA A 42 2.09 -1.38 11.76
CA ALA A 42 1.03 -2.08 12.48
C ALA A 42 1.44 -3.52 12.85
N CYS A 43 2.07 -4.24 11.93
CA CYS A 43 2.58 -5.59 12.22
C CYS A 43 3.67 -5.55 13.29
N GLN A 44 4.64 -4.62 13.21
CA GLN A 44 5.67 -4.47 14.25
C GLN A 44 5.04 -4.14 15.61
N ALA A 45 4.02 -3.28 15.65
CA ALA A 45 3.30 -2.95 16.88
C ALA A 45 2.55 -4.15 17.47
N ILE A 46 2.05 -5.08 16.64
CA ILE A 46 1.45 -6.33 17.09
C ILE A 46 2.50 -7.21 17.77
N ASP A 47 3.67 -7.41 17.14
CA ASP A 47 4.75 -8.22 17.70
C ASP A 47 5.27 -7.66 19.02
N LEU A 48 5.43 -6.34 19.11
CA LEU A 48 5.90 -5.69 20.34
C LEU A 48 4.95 -5.87 21.52
N ARG A 49 3.68 -6.19 21.25
CA ARG A 49 2.66 -6.46 22.27
C ARG A 49 2.40 -7.96 22.43
N GLU A 50 3.14 -8.82 21.74
CA GLU A 50 2.98 -10.27 21.84
C GLU A 50 3.05 -10.71 23.31
N GLY A 51 2.09 -11.53 23.73
CA GLY A 51 1.98 -11.98 25.13
C GLY A 51 1.08 -11.13 26.04
N GLU A 52 0.56 -9.98 25.59
CA GLU A 52 -0.45 -9.20 26.34
C GLU A 52 -1.85 -9.86 26.39
N GLY A 53 -2.02 -11.05 25.81
CA GLY A 53 -3.26 -11.83 25.88
C GLY A 53 -4.37 -11.39 24.93
N PHE A 54 -4.09 -10.52 23.95
CA PHE A 54 -5.03 -10.20 22.89
C PHE A 54 -4.99 -11.24 21.76
N LYS A 55 -6.06 -11.27 20.96
CA LYS A 55 -6.15 -12.07 19.73
C LYS A 55 -6.56 -11.15 18.59
N LEU A 56 -5.92 -11.31 17.43
CA LEU A 56 -6.37 -10.64 16.22
C LEU A 56 -7.69 -11.24 15.74
N GLY A 57 -8.47 -10.46 15.01
CA GLY A 57 -9.66 -10.94 14.31
C GLY A 57 -9.26 -11.81 13.10
N ALA A 58 -10.20 -12.53 12.51
CA ALA A 58 -9.91 -13.46 11.41
C ALA A 58 -9.20 -12.77 10.21
N GLY A 59 -9.70 -11.61 9.78
CA GLY A 59 -9.10 -10.85 8.68
C GLY A 59 -7.77 -10.19 9.07
N THR A 60 -7.67 -9.61 10.28
CA THR A 60 -6.42 -8.97 10.70
C THR A 60 -5.31 -9.98 10.97
N GLN A 61 -5.64 -11.18 11.45
CA GLN A 61 -4.70 -12.29 11.56
C GLN A 61 -4.20 -12.71 10.17
N ALA A 62 -5.10 -12.84 9.18
CA ALA A 62 -4.72 -13.22 7.82
C ALA A 62 -3.78 -12.19 7.17
N ALA A 63 -4.09 -10.89 7.31
CA ALA A 63 -3.24 -9.81 6.84
C ALA A 63 -1.86 -9.82 7.52
N TYR A 64 -1.84 -9.99 8.84
CA TYR A 64 -0.62 -10.11 9.62
C TYR A 64 0.24 -11.31 9.16
N ASP A 65 -0.36 -12.48 8.99
CA ASP A 65 0.33 -13.69 8.55
C ASP A 65 0.89 -13.53 7.12
N ALA A 66 0.17 -12.83 6.23
CA ALA A 66 0.64 -12.53 4.88
C ALA A 66 1.88 -11.63 4.90
N VAL A 67 1.87 -10.59 5.74
CA VAL A 67 3.02 -9.70 5.93
C VAL A 67 4.21 -10.47 6.50
N ARG A 68 4.00 -11.28 7.55
CA ARG A 68 5.08 -12.05 8.20
C ARG A 68 5.67 -13.16 7.34
N LYS A 69 4.98 -13.60 6.29
CA LYS A 69 5.59 -14.45 5.25
C LYS A 69 6.55 -13.69 4.34
N SER A 70 6.34 -12.39 4.19
CA SER A 70 7.18 -11.54 3.34
C SER A 70 8.39 -10.97 4.07
N ASN A 71 8.27 -10.68 5.38
CA ASN A 71 9.38 -10.22 6.19
C ASN A 71 9.32 -10.67 7.66
N ASP A 72 10.51 -10.78 8.25
CA ASP A 72 10.66 -11.14 9.65
C ASP A 72 10.39 -9.96 10.60
N PHE A 73 10.22 -10.25 11.89
CA PHE A 73 10.19 -9.25 12.93
C PHE A 73 11.50 -8.43 12.96
N ILE A 74 11.39 -7.11 13.07
CA ILE A 74 12.54 -6.21 13.07
C ILE A 74 12.80 -5.79 14.50
N ALA A 75 13.64 -6.55 15.20
CA ALA A 75 14.04 -6.22 16.57
C ALA A 75 15.02 -5.02 16.61
N TYR A 76 15.92 -4.96 15.63
CA TYR A 76 16.92 -3.90 15.50
C TYR A 76 17.10 -3.53 14.03
N ASP A 77 17.25 -2.23 13.76
CA ASP A 77 17.40 -1.68 12.41
C ASP A 77 18.88 -1.55 11.96
N LYS A 78 19.83 -1.75 12.88
CA LYS A 78 21.25 -1.48 12.67
C LYS A 78 21.88 -2.24 11.51
N ASP A 79 21.47 -3.50 11.32
CA ASP A 79 22.08 -4.42 10.35
C ASP A 79 21.16 -4.70 9.15
N ILE A 80 20.09 -3.90 9.00
CA ILE A 80 19.11 -4.08 7.91
C ILE A 80 18.93 -2.80 7.09
N GLU A 81 18.66 -2.99 5.80
CA GLU A 81 18.31 -1.90 4.90
C GLU A 81 16.78 -1.74 4.87
N MET A 82 16.25 -0.82 5.69
CA MET A 82 14.80 -0.61 5.86
C MET A 82 14.02 -0.42 4.56
N PHE A 83 14.62 0.19 3.52
CA PHE A 83 13.93 0.37 2.25
C PHE A 83 13.62 -0.97 1.56
N LYS A 84 14.48 -1.99 1.71
CA LYS A 84 14.24 -3.32 1.13
C LYS A 84 13.04 -3.99 1.81
N GLU A 85 12.92 -3.83 3.13
CA GLU A 85 11.78 -4.35 3.88
C GLU A 85 10.48 -3.65 3.50
N LEU A 86 10.51 -2.33 3.30
CA LEU A 86 9.34 -1.56 2.83
C LEU A 86 8.95 -1.91 1.38
N GLU A 87 9.91 -2.19 0.50
CA GLU A 87 9.63 -2.64 -0.88
C GLU A 87 8.93 -3.99 -0.90
N LYS A 88 9.30 -4.93 -0.02
CA LYS A 88 8.59 -6.22 0.09
C LYS A 88 7.11 -6.02 0.39
N ILE A 89 6.76 -5.15 1.34
CA ILE A 89 5.37 -4.87 1.68
C ILE A 89 4.66 -4.10 0.57
N THR A 90 5.35 -3.15 -0.07
CA THR A 90 4.81 -2.40 -1.21
C THR A 90 4.45 -3.34 -2.37
N ASN A 91 5.31 -4.30 -2.68
CA ASN A 91 5.06 -5.31 -3.70
C ASN A 91 3.91 -6.23 -3.29
N LEU A 92 3.86 -6.68 -2.03
CA LEU A 92 2.76 -7.50 -1.53
C LEU A 92 1.39 -6.81 -1.66
N VAL A 93 1.32 -5.50 -1.38
CA VAL A 93 0.11 -4.69 -1.59
C VAL A 93 -0.20 -4.54 -3.08
N GLN A 94 0.82 -4.34 -3.92
CA GLN A 94 0.64 -4.18 -5.37
C GLN A 94 0.12 -5.44 -6.05
N GLU A 95 0.58 -6.60 -5.61
CA GLU A 95 0.22 -7.91 -6.15
C GLU A 95 -1.14 -8.39 -5.62
N GLY A 96 -1.75 -7.68 -4.66
CA GLY A 96 -3.03 -8.06 -4.07
C GLY A 96 -2.91 -9.09 -2.93
N GLY A 97 -1.71 -9.56 -2.59
CA GLY A 97 -1.52 -10.68 -1.67
C GLY A 97 -2.09 -10.49 -0.26
N ILE A 98 -2.20 -9.23 0.23
CA ILE A 98 -2.90 -8.95 1.49
C ILE A 98 -4.41 -9.06 1.32
N LEU A 99 -4.96 -8.52 0.23
CA LEU A 99 -6.39 -8.54 -0.04
C LEU A 99 -6.88 -9.99 -0.21
N ASP A 100 -6.20 -10.77 -1.05
CA ASP A 100 -6.52 -12.17 -1.30
C ASP A 100 -6.51 -12.99 0.01
N ALA A 101 -5.49 -12.80 0.85
CA ALA A 101 -5.38 -13.49 2.13
C ALA A 101 -6.53 -13.15 3.09
N VAL A 102 -7.02 -11.91 3.07
CA VAL A 102 -8.14 -11.46 3.91
C VAL A 102 -9.47 -11.98 3.36
N GLU A 103 -9.70 -11.90 2.05
CA GLU A 103 -10.91 -12.38 1.38
C GLU A 103 -11.10 -13.90 1.55
N ASP A 104 -10.01 -14.65 1.60
CA ASP A 104 -10.02 -16.09 1.92
C ASP A 104 -10.56 -16.40 3.33
N LYS A 105 -10.52 -15.43 4.25
CA LYS A 105 -10.93 -15.62 5.66
C LYS A 105 -12.22 -14.90 6.02
N VAL A 106 -12.52 -13.80 5.34
CA VAL A 106 -13.65 -12.94 5.68
C VAL A 106 -14.27 -12.40 4.39
N ASP A 107 -15.59 -12.47 4.32
CA ASP A 107 -16.36 -11.86 3.23
C ASP A 107 -16.32 -10.32 3.36
N LEU A 108 -15.65 -9.66 2.41
CA LEU A 108 -15.58 -8.21 2.33
C LEU A 108 -16.77 -7.69 1.53
N LYS A 109 -17.73 -7.05 2.20
CA LYS A 109 -18.95 -6.48 1.58
C LYS A 109 -18.70 -5.24 0.70
N PHE A 110 -17.48 -5.00 0.25
CA PHE A 110 -17.08 -3.75 -0.40
C PHE A 110 -16.57 -3.95 -1.83
N PHE A 111 -17.20 -4.83 -2.61
CA PHE A 111 -17.20 -4.82 -4.08
C PHE A 111 -18.53 -5.33 -4.63
#